data_AF-A0A8J7SZ44-F1
#
_entry.id   AF-A0A8J7SZ44-F1
#
_cell.length_a   1.000
_cell.length_b   1.000
_cell.length_c   1.000
_cell.angle_alpha   90.00
_cell.angle_beta   90.00
_cell.angle_gamma   90.00
#
_symmetry.space_group_name_H-M   'P 1'
#
loop_
_entity.id
_entity.type
_entity.pdbx_description
1 polymer ?
#
loop_
_entity_poly.entity_id
_entity_poly.type
_entity_poly.pdbx_seq_one_letter_code
_entity_poly.pdbx_strand_id
1 'polypeptide(L)'
;MRALAFAILVLLPAAARADTGAASPVGRWLTEGGTSHVEIYRCGAALCGRIAWLKEPIGKDGKPKRDSKNPDPARRAQTIEGLT
;
A
#
# COMPACT_ATOMS: atom_id res chain seq x y z
N MET A 1 56.87 -40.51 9.90
CA MET A 1 55.41 -40.43 9.70
C MET A 1 54.85 -39.41 10.69
N ARG A 2 54.51 -38.19 10.24
CA ARG A 2 53.81 -37.19 11.06
C ARG A 2 52.42 -37.03 10.48
N ALA A 3 51.41 -37.54 11.17
CA ALA A 3 50.01 -37.40 10.77
C ALA A 3 49.60 -35.93 10.92
N LEU A 4 49.15 -35.30 9.83
CA LEU A 4 48.51 -33.99 9.88
C LEU A 4 47.08 -34.16 10.41
N ALA A 5 46.78 -33.55 11.56
CA ALA A 5 45.42 -33.45 12.06
C ALA A 5 44.66 -32.39 11.24
N PHE A 6 43.67 -32.82 10.48
CA PHE A 6 42.73 -31.91 9.79
C PHE A 6 41.71 -31.40 10.81
N ALA A 7 41.77 -30.11 11.13
CA ALA A 7 40.72 -29.45 11.90
C ALA A 7 39.54 -29.13 10.97
N ILE A 8 38.39 -29.79 11.18
CA ILE A 8 37.14 -29.49 10.48
C ILE A 8 36.53 -28.26 11.13
N LEU A 9 36.57 -27.12 10.43
CA LEU A 9 35.83 -25.91 10.80
C LEU A 9 34.35 -26.12 10.46
N VAL A 10 33.53 -26.36 11.47
CA VAL A 10 32.07 -26.43 11.31
C VAL A 10 31.54 -25.01 11.14
N LEU A 11 31.18 -24.62 9.91
CA LEU A 11 30.37 -23.43 9.67
C LEU A 11 28.95 -23.67 10.20
N LEU A 12 28.63 -23.07 11.34
CA LEU A 12 27.25 -22.97 11.80
C LEU A 12 26.49 -22.02 10.86
N PRO A 13 25.37 -22.45 10.25
CA PRO A 13 24.53 -21.55 9.48
C PRO A 13 23.93 -20.51 10.42
N ALA A 14 24.21 -19.23 10.16
CA ALA A 14 23.51 -18.14 10.83
C ALA A 14 22.04 -18.22 10.44
N ALA A 15 21.17 -18.61 11.38
CA ALA A 15 19.74 -18.59 11.17
C ALA A 15 19.30 -17.13 10.92
N ALA A 16 18.95 -16.82 9.67
CA ALA A 16 18.28 -15.56 9.35
C ALA A 16 16.97 -15.51 10.14
N ARG A 17 16.84 -14.53 11.03
CA ARG A 17 15.57 -14.25 11.70
C ARG A 17 14.64 -13.69 10.63
N ALA A 18 13.63 -14.47 10.23
CA ALA A 18 12.53 -13.91 9.47
C ALA A 18 11.81 -12.92 10.40
N ASP A 19 11.69 -11.67 10.00
CA ASP A 19 10.82 -10.72 10.67
C ASP A 19 9.39 -11.27 10.61
N THR A 20 8.89 -11.75 11.75
CA THR A 20 7.49 -12.17 11.92
C THR A 20 6.56 -10.96 12.12
N GLY A 21 7.02 -9.76 11.76
CA GLY A 21 6.22 -8.55 11.81
C GLY A 21 4.95 -8.74 11.00
N ALA A 22 3.80 -8.44 11.59
CA ALA A 22 2.53 -8.43 10.87
C ALA A 22 2.66 -7.53 9.63
N ALA A 23 2.14 -8.01 8.49
CA ALA A 23 2.14 -7.21 7.27
C ALA A 23 1.45 -5.87 7.53
N SER A 24 2.13 -4.78 7.18
CA SER A 24 1.57 -3.43 7.33
C SER A 24 0.47 -3.21 6.29
N PRO A 25 -0.69 -2.63 6.67
CA PRO A 25 -1.71 -2.23 5.70
C PRO A 25 -1.30 -0.99 4.88
N VAL A 26 -0.21 -0.31 5.25
CA VAL A 26 0.29 0.89 4.53
C VAL A 26 0.76 0.49 3.13
N GLY A 27 0.25 1.20 2.13
CA GLY A 27 0.57 0.94 0.73
C GLY A 27 -0.59 1.28 -0.20
N ARG A 28 -0.42 0.96 -1.49
CA ARG A 28 -1.46 1.11 -2.50
C ARG A 28 -2.12 -0.23 -2.76
N TRP A 29 -3.45 -0.21 -2.78
CA TRP A 29 -4.29 -1.38 -2.91
C TRP A 29 -5.21 -1.20 -4.11
N LEU A 30 -5.21 -2.17 -5.01
CA LEU A 30 -6.21 -2.26 -6.07
C LEU A 30 -7.53 -2.72 -5.43
N THR A 31 -8.61 -1.99 -5.69
CA THR A 31 -9.94 -2.43 -5.26
C THR A 31 -10.37 -3.68 -6.01
N GLU A 32 -11.25 -4.49 -5.41
CA GLU A 32 -11.69 -5.79 -5.96
C GLU A 32 -12.14 -5.70 -7.44
N GLY A 33 -12.86 -4.64 -7.80
CA GLY A 33 -13.31 -4.41 -9.18
C GLY A 33 -12.22 -3.98 -10.16
N GLY A 34 -10.99 -3.76 -9.70
CA GLY A 34 -9.87 -3.30 -10.53
C GLY A 34 -10.05 -1.88 -11.08
N THR A 35 -10.93 -1.07 -10.48
CA THR A 35 -11.32 0.25 -11.01
C THR A 35 -10.72 1.43 -10.25
N SER A 36 -10.06 1.18 -9.12
CA SER A 36 -9.40 2.23 -8.34
C SER A 36 -8.24 1.70 -7.52
N HIS A 37 -7.30 2.59 -7.19
CA HIS A 37 -6.31 2.34 -6.15
C HIS A 37 -6.64 3.19 -4.92
N VAL A 38 -6.61 2.57 -3.75
CA VAL A 38 -6.64 3.26 -2.46
C VAL A 38 -5.25 3.22 -1.86
N GLU A 39 -4.74 4.38 -1.44
CA GLU A 39 -3.51 4.46 -0.67
C GLU A 39 -3.84 4.57 0.81
N ILE A 40 -3.36 3.62 1.60
CA ILE A 40 -3.42 3.63 3.05
C ILE A 40 -2.09 4.20 3.55
N TYR A 41 -2.14 5.24 4.37
CA TYR A 41 -0.96 5.92 4.91
C TYR A 41 -1.17 6.31 6.38
N ARG A 42 -0.07 6.57 7.10
CA ARG A 42 -0.14 7.03 8.49
C ARG A 42 -0.50 8.52 8.52
N CYS A 43 -1.46 8.89 9.35
CA CYS A 43 -1.88 10.26 9.60
C CYS A 43 -1.89 10.49 11.13
N GLY A 44 -0.70 10.70 11.70
CA GLY A 44 -0.50 10.71 13.15
C GLY A 44 -0.61 9.31 13.74
N ALA A 45 -1.43 9.15 14.78
CA ALA A 45 -1.67 7.84 15.42
C ALA A 45 -2.64 6.93 14.64
N ALA A 46 -3.31 7.47 13.61
CA ALA A 46 -4.30 6.76 12.81
C ALA A 46 -3.73 6.31 11.44
N LEU A 47 -4.50 5.46 10.78
CA LEU A 47 -4.37 5.19 9.35
C LEU A 47 -5.45 5.99 8.62
N CYS A 48 -5.06 6.65 7.53
CA CYS A 48 -5.94 7.35 6.63
C CYS A 48 -5.89 6.69 5.25
N GLY A 49 -6.97 6.87 4.49
CA GLY A 49 -7.07 6.47 3.11
C GLY A 49 -7.03 7.68 2.19
N ARG A 50 -6.61 7.49 0.94
CA ARG A 50 -6.98 8.37 -0.16
C ARG A 50 -7.25 7.58 -1.43
N ILE A 51 -8.14 8.08 -2.28
CA ILE A 51 -8.35 7.52 -3.61
C ILE A 51 -7.17 7.96 -4.48
N ALA A 52 -6.15 7.12 -4.58
CA ALA A 52 -4.89 7.48 -5.24
C ALA A 52 -4.97 7.46 -6.77
N TRP A 53 -5.91 6.71 -7.33
CA TRP A 53 -6.12 6.60 -8.77
C TRP A 53 -7.48 6.01 -9.12
N LEU A 54 -8.06 6.43 -10.24
CA LEU A 54 -9.22 5.82 -10.87
C LEU A 54 -8.90 5.30 -12.27
N LYS A 55 -9.44 4.14 -12.64
CA LYS A 55 -9.34 3.58 -14.00
C LYS A 55 -9.97 4.50 -15.04
N GLU A 56 -11.05 5.16 -14.68
CA GLU A 56 -11.75 6.15 -15.49
C GLU A 56 -11.88 7.43 -14.65
N PRO A 57 -10.87 8.32 -14.65
CA PRO A 57 -10.90 9.52 -13.83
C PRO A 57 -11.74 10.64 -14.46
N ILE A 58 -12.05 10.56 -15.76
CA ILE A 58 -12.83 11.54 -16.50
C ILE A 58 -14.28 11.05 -16.66
N GLY A 59 -15.24 11.93 -16.39
CA GLY A 59 -16.67 11.70 -16.56
C GLY A 59 -17.12 11.85 -18.02
N LYS A 60 -18.39 11.55 -18.27
CA LYS A 60 -19.01 11.66 -19.60
C LYS A 60 -19.06 13.09 -20.14
N ASP A 61 -18.93 14.08 -19.26
CA ASP A 61 -18.89 15.51 -19.56
C ASP A 61 -17.47 16.01 -19.92
N GLY A 62 -16.49 15.10 -19.99
CA GLY A 62 -15.09 15.43 -20.29
C GLY A 62 -14.34 16.06 -19.12
N LYS A 63 -14.92 16.09 -17.91
CA LYS A 63 -14.30 16.68 -16.71
C LYS A 63 -13.88 15.60 -15.71
N PRO A 64 -12.95 15.88 -14.78
CA PRO A 64 -12.64 14.94 -13.70
C PRO A 64 -13.90 14.54 -12.92
N LYS A 65 -14.02 13.26 -12.58
CA LYS A 65 -15.14 12.74 -11.78
C LYS A 65 -15.15 13.46 -10.43
N ARG A 66 -16.28 14.09 -10.13
CA ARG A 66 -16.54 14.77 -8.87
C ARG A 66 -17.41 13.94 -7.97
N ASP A 67 -17.37 14.22 -6.67
CA ASP A 67 -18.26 13.61 -5.67
C ASP A 67 -19.68 14.19 -5.75
N SER A 68 -20.27 14.19 -6.95
CA SER A 68 -21.54 14.83 -7.27
C SER A 68 -22.74 14.30 -6.48
N LYS A 69 -22.58 13.12 -5.84
CA LYS A 69 -23.58 12.47 -5.01
C LYS A 69 -23.39 12.72 -3.52
N ASN A 70 -22.41 13.54 -3.11
CA ASN A 70 -22.21 13.86 -1.70
C ASN A 70 -23.50 14.48 -1.10
N PRO A 71 -23.99 14.02 0.07
CA PRO A 71 -25.15 14.63 0.71
C PRO A 71 -24.93 16.12 1.00
N ASP A 72 -23.71 16.51 1.36
CA ASP A 72 -23.32 17.91 1.54
C ASP A 72 -23.09 18.59 0.18
N PRO A 73 -23.91 19.59 -0.21
CA PRO A 73 -23.76 20.31 -1.47
C PRO A 73 -22.40 20.98 -1.63
N ALA A 74 -21.77 21.45 -0.54
CA ALA A 74 -20.47 22.12 -0.59
C ALA A 74 -19.35 21.17 -1.03
N ARG A 75 -19.52 19.86 -0.83
CA ARG A 75 -18.54 18.84 -1.18
C ARG A 75 -18.70 18.28 -2.58
N ARG A 76 -19.84 18.51 -3.25
CA ARG A 76 -20.15 17.94 -4.58
C ARG A 76 -19.20 18.39 -5.70
N ALA A 77 -18.47 19.48 -5.48
CA ALA A 77 -17.48 19.99 -6.43
C ALA A 77 -16.11 19.31 -6.32
N GLN A 78 -15.84 18.55 -5.25
CA GLN A 78 -14.56 17.90 -5.01
C GLN A 78 -14.31 16.80 -6.04
N THR A 79 -13.09 16.70 -6.57
CA THR A 79 -12.68 15.58 -7.41
C THR A 79 -12.54 14.32 -6.55
N ILE A 80 -12.99 13.17 -7.07
CA ILE A 80 -12.93 11.88 -6.37
C ILE A 80 -11.48 11.40 -6.23
N GLU A 81 -10.69 11.48 -7.30
CA GLU A 81 -9.25 11.19 -7.22
C GLU A 81 -8.55 12.22 -6.34
N GLY A 82 -7.82 11.74 -5.33
CA GLY A 82 -7.17 12.53 -4.28
C GLY A 82 -8.02 12.73 -3.03
N LEU A 83 -9.29 12.33 -3.01
CA LEU A 83 -10.17 12.49 -1.85
C LEU A 83 -9.70 11.62 -0.67
N THR A 84 -9.68 12.22 0.52
CA THR A 84 -9.29 11.63 1.82
C THR A 84 -10.47 11.48 2.75
#